data_AF-A0A7L3PLY9-F1
#
_entry.id   AF-A0A7L3PLY9-F1
#
_cell.length_a   1.000
_cell.length_b   1.000
_cell.length_c   1.000
_cell.angle_alpha   90.00
_cell.angle_beta   90.00
_cell.angle_gamma   90.00
#
_symmetry.space_group_name_H-M   'P 1'
#
loop_
_entity.id
_entity.type
_entity.pdbx_description
1 polymer ?
#
loop_
_entity_poly.entity_id
_entity_poly.type
_entity_poly.pdbx_seq_one_letter_code
_entity_poly.pdbx_strand_id
1 'polypeptide(L)'
;VYRLHERLVSIRTEYNLRLKSGAPVTAVTAVSVASGQRRPEPDEAPLRYLQELLAWVEENQRRVASAEWGADLPTVETHLGAHRGLHSAIEEAVGRGTDVWAGGCRTWGVRVGMRVWGDDCVGRGCSCSPPKPPQNSSKSRLRHLESLHGFVSAATKELLWLSEREEEEVAFDWSHHNPAMAAKKESYS
;
A
#
# COMPACT_ATOMS: atom_id res chain seq x y z
N VAL A 1 15.82 68.35 14.83
CA VAL A 1 16.77 67.54 15.63
C VAL A 1 16.33 67.39 17.10
N TYR A 2 15.74 68.40 17.74
CA TYR A 2 15.30 68.35 19.15
C TYR A 2 14.23 67.28 19.51
N ARG A 3 13.28 66.95 18.62
CA ARG A 3 12.19 65.99 18.93
C ARG A 3 12.63 64.55 19.15
N LEU A 4 13.71 64.12 18.50
CA LEU A 4 14.26 62.78 18.67
C LEU A 4 15.03 62.65 19.98
N HIS A 5 15.76 63.71 20.35
CA HIS A 5 16.48 63.76 21.61
C HIS A 5 15.51 63.72 22.81
N GLU A 6 14.44 64.51 22.80
CA GLU A 6 13.43 64.48 23.87
C GLU A 6 12.76 63.10 24.01
N ARG A 7 12.43 62.44 22.90
CA ARG A 7 11.85 61.09 22.92
C ARG A 7 12.81 60.07 23.53
N LEU A 8 14.08 60.13 23.15
CA LEU A 8 15.10 59.20 23.66
C LEU A 8 15.39 59.43 25.14
N VAL A 9 15.41 60.70 25.58
CA VAL A 9 15.56 61.07 26.99
C VAL A 9 14.37 60.58 27.80
N SER A 10 13.14 60.78 27.32
CA SER A 10 11.91 60.32 27.99
C SER A 10 11.86 58.80 28.16
N ILE A 11 12.19 58.04 27.12
CA ILE A 11 12.24 56.57 27.19
C ILE A 11 13.32 56.11 28.19
N ARG A 12 14.48 56.75 28.18
CA ARG A 12 15.59 56.43 29.09
C ARG A 12 15.24 56.75 30.54
N THR A 13 14.59 57.89 30.81
CA THR A 13 14.18 58.27 32.17
C THR A 13 13.09 57.33 32.67
N GLU A 14 12.10 57.00 31.85
CA GLU A 14 11.03 56.07 32.21
C GLU A 14 11.56 54.65 32.51
N TYR A 15 12.49 54.14 31.69
CA TYR A 15 13.14 52.84 31.93
C TYR A 15 13.97 52.84 33.22
N ASN A 16 14.74 53.92 33.47
CA ASN A 16 15.53 54.05 34.70
C ASN A 16 14.65 54.17 35.95
N LEU A 17 13.50 54.85 35.86
CA LEU A 17 12.54 54.92 36.95
C LEU A 17 11.92 53.55 37.24
N ARG A 18 11.56 52.78 36.20
CA ARG A 18 11.04 51.42 36.35
C ARG A 18 12.06 50.44 36.92
N LEU A 19 13.35 50.59 36.57
CA LEU A 19 14.44 49.78 37.13
C LEU A 19 14.83 50.16 38.56
N LYS A 20 14.83 51.46 38.90
CA LYS A 20 15.22 51.95 40.23
C LYS A 20 14.09 51.91 41.26
N SER A 21 12.83 51.80 40.83
CA SER A 21 11.66 51.81 41.71
C SER A 21 11.33 50.44 42.33
N GLY A 22 11.94 49.34 41.87
CA GLY A 22 11.91 48.04 42.58
C GLY A 22 10.54 47.61 43.15
N ALA A 23 9.43 47.94 42.46
CA ALA A 23 8.07 47.69 42.94
C ALA A 23 7.30 46.81 41.93
N PRO A 24 6.60 45.77 42.41
CA PRO A 24 5.97 44.77 41.56
C PRO A 24 4.66 45.32 40.99
N VAL A 25 4.50 45.28 39.68
CA VAL A 25 3.19 45.58 39.07
C VAL A 25 2.40 44.29 38.99
N THR A 26 1.59 44.13 40.04
CA THR A 26 0.26 43.53 40.08
C THR A 26 -0.34 43.26 38.70
N ALA A 27 -0.62 41.98 38.46
CA ALA A 27 -1.44 41.50 37.37
C ALA A 27 -2.79 42.21 37.37
N VAL A 28 -3.03 43.01 36.34
CA VAL A 28 -4.37 43.45 35.98
C VAL A 28 -5.12 42.20 35.56
N THR A 29 -6.25 41.97 36.20
CA THR A 29 -7.20 40.89 35.96
C THR A 29 -7.53 40.81 34.47
N ALA A 30 -6.83 39.91 33.76
CA ALA A 30 -7.30 39.44 32.48
C ALA A 30 -8.61 38.71 32.75
N VAL A 31 -9.69 39.20 32.15
CA VAL A 31 -10.89 38.40 31.91
C VAL A 31 -10.38 37.08 31.34
N SER A 32 -10.54 36.02 32.11
CA SER A 32 -10.18 34.67 31.76
C SER A 32 -11.00 34.27 30.54
N VAL A 33 -10.45 34.54 29.36
CA VAL A 33 -10.72 33.73 28.19
C VAL A 33 -10.11 32.37 28.52
N ALA A 34 -10.92 31.54 29.16
CA ALA A 34 -10.71 30.10 29.20
C ALA A 34 -10.90 29.58 27.77
N SER A 35 -10.01 29.94 26.85
CA SER A 35 -9.71 29.16 25.66
C SER A 35 -8.60 28.17 26.02
N GLY A 36 -8.86 27.39 27.06
CA GLY A 36 -8.45 25.99 27.07
C GLY A 36 -9.25 25.24 26.00
N GLN A 37 -9.15 25.69 24.74
CA GLN A 37 -9.32 24.79 23.62
C GLN A 37 -8.20 23.78 23.81
N ARG A 38 -8.54 22.69 24.48
CA ARG A 38 -7.90 21.39 24.34
C ARG A 38 -7.65 21.29 22.84
N ARG A 39 -6.40 21.49 22.43
CA ARG A 39 -5.94 21.12 21.10
C ARG A 39 -6.58 19.76 20.87
N PRO A 40 -7.45 19.55 19.85
CA PRO A 40 -8.04 18.25 19.66
C PRO A 40 -6.87 17.28 19.63
N GLU A 41 -6.78 16.45 20.66
CA GLU A 41 -5.90 15.30 20.61
C GLU A 41 -6.29 14.63 19.30
N PRO A 42 -5.35 14.46 18.37
CA PRO A 42 -5.66 13.76 17.14
C PRO A 42 -6.34 12.47 17.56
N ASP A 43 -7.57 12.27 17.11
CA ASP A 43 -8.33 11.08 17.44
C ASP A 43 -7.43 9.89 17.13
N GLU A 44 -6.91 9.17 18.12
CA GLU A 44 -5.88 8.14 17.85
C GLU A 44 -6.46 7.00 17.01
N ALA A 45 -7.80 6.91 16.93
CA ALA A 45 -8.53 5.87 16.24
C ALA A 45 -8.19 5.76 14.75
N PRO A 46 -8.20 6.82 13.90
CA PRO A 46 -7.81 6.64 12.51
C PRO A 46 -6.32 6.37 12.27
N LEU A 47 -5.42 6.76 13.19
CA LEU A 47 -4.01 6.38 13.10
C LEU A 47 -3.81 4.91 13.45
N ARG A 48 -4.49 4.43 14.50
CA ARG A 48 -4.51 3.02 14.86
C ARG A 48 -5.10 2.17 13.74
N TYR A 49 -6.19 2.66 13.12
CA TYR A 49 -6.79 2.02 11.94
C TYR A 49 -5.82 1.96 10.75
N LEU A 50 -5.09 3.05 10.47
CA LEU A 50 -4.05 3.06 9.44
C LEU A 50 -2.93 2.05 9.72
N GLN A 51 -2.45 1.99 10.97
CA GLN A 51 -1.43 1.02 11.38
C GLN A 51 -1.94 -0.42 11.22
N GLU A 52 -3.17 -0.70 11.64
CA GLU A 52 -3.81 -2.01 11.47
C GLU A 52 -3.96 -2.38 9.99
N LEU A 53 -4.35 -1.43 9.13
CA LEU A 53 -4.43 -1.65 7.69
C LEU A 53 -3.06 -1.98 7.08
N LEU A 54 -2.01 -1.26 7.47
CA LEU A 54 -0.65 -1.55 6.98
C LEU A 54 -0.13 -2.90 7.46
N ALA A 55 -0.29 -3.21 8.74
CA ALA A 55 0.08 -4.51 9.30
C ALA A 55 -0.66 -5.65 8.59
N TRP A 56 -1.95 -5.45 8.31
CA TRP A 56 -2.73 -6.40 7.53
C TRP A 56 -2.20 -6.58 6.11
N VAL A 57 -1.82 -5.49 5.42
CA VAL A 57 -1.23 -5.57 4.08
C VAL A 57 0.10 -6.33 4.10
N GLU A 58 0.97 -6.06 5.08
CA GLU A 58 2.27 -6.74 5.24
C GLU A 58 2.11 -8.24 5.53
N GLU A 59 1.18 -8.61 6.41
CA GLU A 59 0.86 -10.02 6.67
C GLU A 59 0.40 -10.72 5.40
N ASN A 60 -0.51 -10.11 4.64
CA ASN A 60 -0.98 -10.71 3.39
C ASN A 60 0.13 -10.78 2.33
N GLN A 61 1.07 -9.83 2.30
CA GLN A 61 2.25 -9.93 1.43
C GLN A 61 3.16 -11.10 1.83
N ARG A 62 3.34 -11.39 3.13
CA ARG A 62 4.06 -12.58 3.58
C ARG A 62 3.33 -13.87 3.19
N ARG A 63 2.01 -13.92 3.38
CA ARG A 63 1.18 -15.08 2.97
C ARG A 63 1.27 -15.35 1.46
N VAL A 64 1.26 -14.30 0.66
CA VAL A 64 1.46 -14.35 -0.81
C VAL A 64 2.84 -14.92 -1.17
N ALA A 65 3.89 -14.55 -0.43
CA ALA A 65 5.24 -15.01 -0.68
C ALA A 65 5.42 -16.52 -0.40
N SER A 66 4.72 -17.06 0.59
CA SER A 66 4.79 -18.48 0.96
C SER A 66 3.73 -19.36 0.30
N ALA A 67 2.83 -18.80 -0.52
CA ALA A 67 1.73 -19.55 -1.11
C ALA A 67 2.18 -20.45 -2.28
N GLU A 68 1.55 -21.61 -2.39
CA GLU A 68 1.81 -22.62 -3.42
C GLU A 68 1.33 -22.18 -4.82
N TRP A 69 1.87 -22.79 -5.87
CA TRP A 69 1.58 -22.44 -7.26
C TRP A 69 0.55 -23.36 -7.94
N GLY A 70 0.37 -24.57 -7.43
CA GLY A 70 -0.40 -25.64 -8.07
C GLY A 70 0.49 -26.61 -8.87
N ALA A 71 0.07 -27.87 -8.95
CA ALA A 71 0.78 -28.94 -9.65
C ALA A 71 0.10 -29.37 -10.95
N ASP A 72 -1.17 -29.00 -11.13
CA ASP A 72 -2.00 -29.31 -12.29
C ASP A 72 -2.87 -28.11 -12.69
N LEU A 73 -3.54 -28.18 -13.85
CA LEU A 73 -4.35 -27.07 -14.34
C LEU A 73 -5.44 -26.61 -13.34
N PRO A 74 -6.26 -27.52 -12.74
CA PRO A 74 -7.30 -27.13 -11.80
C PRO A 74 -6.77 -26.46 -10.52
N THR A 75 -5.66 -26.95 -9.97
CA THR A 75 -5.04 -26.34 -8.78
C THR A 75 -4.45 -24.96 -9.10
N VAL A 76 -3.77 -24.81 -10.24
CA VAL A 76 -3.26 -23.51 -10.71
C VAL A 76 -4.40 -22.50 -10.89
N GLU A 77 -5.54 -22.91 -11.47
CA GLU A 77 -6.73 -22.06 -11.61
C GLU A 77 -7.31 -21.62 -10.27
N THR A 78 -7.37 -22.55 -9.31
CA THR A 78 -7.82 -22.26 -7.94
C THR A 78 -6.90 -21.25 -7.27
N HIS A 79 -5.58 -21.42 -7.36
CA HIS A 79 -4.59 -20.49 -6.81
C HIS A 79 -4.63 -19.13 -7.49
N LEU A 80 -4.80 -19.07 -8.83
CA LEU A 80 -4.93 -17.84 -9.58
C LEU A 80 -6.19 -17.07 -9.19
N GLY A 81 -7.33 -17.75 -9.10
CA GLY A 81 -8.61 -17.15 -8.68
C GLY A 81 -8.55 -16.60 -7.25
N ALA A 82 -8.02 -17.39 -6.31
CA ALA A 82 -7.83 -16.97 -4.93
C ALA A 82 -6.88 -15.76 -4.83
N HIS A 83 -5.76 -15.78 -5.57
CA HIS A 83 -4.79 -14.68 -5.58
C HIS A 83 -5.37 -13.40 -6.20
N ARG A 84 -6.23 -13.48 -7.22
CA ARG A 84 -6.93 -12.30 -7.79
C ARG A 84 -7.80 -11.61 -6.74
N GLY A 85 -8.61 -12.37 -6.01
CA GLY A 85 -9.44 -11.82 -4.93
C GLY A 85 -8.59 -11.17 -3.83
N LEU A 86 -7.51 -11.85 -3.41
CA LEU A 86 -6.59 -11.31 -2.42
C LEU A 86 -5.87 -10.04 -2.92
N HIS A 87 -5.43 -10.03 -4.18
CA HIS A 87 -4.78 -8.89 -4.81
C HIS A 87 -5.70 -7.67 -4.81
N SER A 88 -6.94 -7.81 -5.26
CA SER A 88 -7.94 -6.73 -5.23
C SER A 88 -8.20 -6.23 -3.81
N ALA A 89 -8.29 -7.12 -2.82
CA ALA A 89 -8.47 -6.73 -1.42
C ALA A 89 -7.26 -5.95 -0.86
N ILE A 90 -6.04 -6.33 -1.25
CA ILE A 90 -4.81 -5.59 -0.90
C ILE A 90 -4.79 -4.21 -1.56
N GLU A 91 -5.17 -4.10 -2.82
CA GLU A 91 -5.24 -2.82 -3.53
C GLU A 91 -6.28 -1.89 -2.90
N GLU A 92 -7.46 -2.41 -2.56
CA GLU A 92 -8.51 -1.66 -1.89
C GLU A 92 -8.07 -1.21 -0.49
N ALA A 93 -7.41 -2.08 0.29
CA ALA A 93 -6.88 -1.72 1.61
C ALA A 93 -5.83 -0.60 1.54
N VAL A 94 -4.95 -0.64 0.54
CA VAL A 94 -3.97 0.43 0.30
C VAL A 94 -4.66 1.71 -0.17
N GLY A 95 -5.72 1.62 -0.98
CA GLY A 95 -6.57 2.76 -1.34
C GLY A 95 -7.21 3.42 -0.12
N ARG A 96 -7.87 2.63 0.73
CA ARG A 96 -8.45 3.11 2.00
C ARG A 96 -7.41 3.75 2.91
N GLY A 97 -6.23 3.15 3.04
CA GLY A 97 -5.12 3.72 3.81
C GLY A 97 -4.65 5.07 3.23
N THR A 98 -4.61 5.18 1.91
CA THR A 98 -4.26 6.42 1.21
C THR A 98 -5.31 7.52 1.47
N ASP A 99 -6.59 7.18 1.47
CA ASP A 99 -7.69 8.13 1.70
C ASP A 99 -7.75 8.60 3.15
N VAL A 100 -7.61 7.68 4.12
CA VAL A 100 -7.58 8.01 5.54
C VAL A 100 -6.35 8.87 5.86
N TRP A 101 -5.21 8.58 5.25
CA TRP A 101 -4.02 9.43 5.35
C TRP A 101 -4.26 10.83 4.78
N ALA A 102 -4.82 10.94 3.57
CA ALA A 102 -5.11 12.22 2.94
C ALA A 102 -6.14 13.06 3.75
N GLY A 103 -7.14 12.40 4.35
CA GLY A 103 -8.08 13.01 5.29
C GLY A 103 -7.41 13.45 6.59
N GLY A 104 -6.58 12.59 7.19
CA GLY A 104 -5.86 12.84 8.43
C GLY A 104 -4.85 13.98 8.32
N CYS A 105 -4.16 14.13 7.18
CA CYS A 105 -3.26 15.26 6.94
C CYS A 105 -3.97 16.62 7.02
N ARG A 106 -5.22 16.70 6.54
CA ARG A 106 -6.05 17.91 6.63
C ARG A 106 -6.48 18.21 8.06
N THR A 107 -6.74 17.17 8.85
CA THR A 107 -7.38 17.30 10.16
C THR A 107 -6.37 17.38 11.32
N TRP A 108 -5.24 16.65 11.25
CA TRP A 108 -4.34 16.41 12.39
C TRP A 108 -3.05 17.25 12.27
N GLY A 109 -2.84 17.84 11.10
CA GLY A 109 -1.68 18.64 10.76
C GLY A 109 -0.39 17.82 10.63
N VAL A 110 0.56 18.34 9.86
CA VAL A 110 1.85 17.70 9.55
C VAL A 110 2.61 17.25 10.82
N ARG A 111 2.42 17.94 11.96
CA ARG A 111 3.08 17.63 13.25
C ARG A 111 2.64 16.32 13.92
N VAL A 112 1.44 15.80 13.64
CA VAL A 112 0.99 14.53 14.22
C VAL A 112 1.45 13.35 13.35
N GLY A 113 1.38 13.49 12.02
CA GLY A 113 1.97 12.52 11.10
C GLY A 113 3.46 12.30 11.36
N MET A 114 4.20 13.38 11.60
CA MET A 114 5.63 13.36 11.96
C MET A 114 5.93 12.67 13.30
N ARG A 115 4.98 12.65 14.25
CA ARG A 115 5.13 11.93 15.53
C ARG A 115 4.89 10.44 15.42
N VAL A 116 3.99 10.02 14.53
CA VAL A 116 3.56 8.61 14.44
C VAL A 116 4.37 7.85 13.38
N TRP A 117 4.94 8.55 12.40
CA TRP A 117 5.64 7.95 11.26
C TRP A 117 7.09 8.46 11.09
N GLY A 118 7.57 9.29 12.03
CA GLY A 118 8.96 9.76 12.10
C GLY A 118 9.35 10.82 11.05
N ASP A 119 10.65 11.13 10.98
CA ASP A 119 11.29 12.15 10.14
C ASP A 119 11.05 11.99 8.62
N ASP A 120 10.42 10.90 8.18
CA ASP A 120 10.18 10.59 6.76
C ASP A 120 9.19 11.57 6.08
N CYS A 121 8.45 12.34 6.90
CA CYS A 121 7.59 13.46 6.46
C CYS A 121 8.36 14.78 6.26
N VAL A 122 9.56 14.93 6.83
CA VAL A 122 10.31 16.21 6.81
C VAL A 122 11.17 16.35 5.55
N GLY A 123 11.64 15.24 4.98
CA GLY A 123 12.61 15.24 3.86
C GLY A 123 12.03 15.43 2.46
N ARG A 124 10.71 15.32 2.27
CA ARG A 124 10.04 15.45 0.96
C ARG A 124 9.01 16.57 1.03
N GLY A 125 9.40 17.78 0.60
CA GLY A 125 8.60 18.99 0.70
C GLY A 125 7.11 18.78 0.42
N CYS A 126 6.28 18.94 1.47
CA CYS A 126 4.81 19.02 1.49
C CYS A 126 4.01 18.25 0.43
N SER A 127 4.48 17.10 -0.05
CA SER A 127 3.63 16.09 -0.68
C SER A 127 3.33 15.09 0.41
N CYS A 128 2.15 15.22 1.02
CA CYS A 128 1.63 14.25 1.99
C CYS A 128 1.28 12.95 1.26
N SER A 129 2.26 12.31 0.64
CA SER A 129 2.10 11.01 0.03
C SER A 129 2.00 9.97 1.16
N PRO A 130 0.99 9.10 1.14
CA PRO A 130 0.88 8.08 2.15
C PRO A 130 2.08 7.13 2.07
N PRO A 131 2.56 6.66 3.23
CA PRO A 131 3.49 5.54 3.29
C PRO A 131 2.84 4.34 2.61
N LYS A 132 3.42 3.93 1.48
CA LYS A 132 2.90 2.80 0.69
C LYS A 132 3.66 1.53 1.07
N PRO A 133 2.99 0.48 1.54
CA PRO A 133 3.64 -0.80 1.75
C PRO A 133 4.08 -1.38 0.39
N PRO A 134 5.20 -2.13 0.33
CA PRO A 134 5.77 -2.62 -0.93
C PRO A 134 4.89 -3.67 -1.60
N GLN A 135 4.00 -3.27 -2.51
CA GLN A 135 3.09 -4.17 -3.23
C GLN A 135 3.73 -5.02 -4.35
N ASN A 136 5.06 -4.93 -4.53
CA ASN A 136 5.76 -5.58 -5.64
C ASN A 136 5.60 -7.10 -5.64
N SER A 137 5.54 -7.72 -4.45
CA SER A 137 5.39 -9.18 -4.30
C SER A 137 4.04 -9.68 -4.83
N SER A 138 2.94 -9.01 -4.46
CA SER A 138 1.58 -9.38 -4.88
C SER A 138 1.37 -9.20 -6.39
N LYS A 139 1.88 -8.09 -6.96
CA LYS A 139 1.84 -7.82 -8.40
C LYS A 139 2.68 -8.80 -9.21
N SER A 140 3.89 -9.10 -8.75
CA SER A 140 4.76 -10.08 -9.40
C SER A 140 4.16 -11.48 -9.34
N ARG A 141 3.62 -11.89 -8.19
CA ARG A 141 2.95 -13.19 -8.04
C ARG A 141 1.76 -13.34 -9.00
N LEU A 142 0.93 -12.30 -9.13
CA LEU A 142 -0.21 -12.35 -10.05
C LEU A 142 0.24 -12.59 -11.49
N ARG A 143 1.23 -11.84 -11.96
CA ARG A 143 1.80 -12.02 -13.31
C ARG A 143 2.39 -13.41 -13.51
N HIS A 144 3.10 -13.94 -12.53
CA HIS A 144 3.66 -15.29 -12.61
C HIS A 144 2.58 -16.37 -12.64
N LEU A 145 1.50 -16.24 -11.83
CA LEU A 145 0.37 -17.17 -11.87
C LEU A 145 -0.38 -17.13 -13.21
N GLU A 146 -0.54 -15.95 -13.81
CA GLU A 146 -1.14 -15.81 -15.14
C GLU A 146 -0.28 -16.45 -16.23
N SER A 147 1.04 -16.26 -16.16
CA SER A 147 1.98 -16.92 -17.07
C SER A 147 1.98 -18.45 -16.89
N LEU A 148 1.93 -18.93 -15.65
CA LEU A 148 1.89 -20.35 -15.33
C LEU A 148 0.59 -20.98 -15.85
N HIS A 149 -0.55 -20.34 -15.61
CA HIS A 149 -1.85 -20.80 -16.14
C HIS A 149 -1.84 -20.89 -17.67
N GLY A 150 -1.30 -19.87 -18.35
CA GLY A 150 -1.18 -19.88 -19.81
C GLY A 150 -0.35 -21.05 -20.32
N PHE A 151 0.82 -21.30 -19.70
CA PHE A 151 1.68 -22.43 -20.05
C PHE A 151 1.01 -23.78 -19.77
N VAL A 152 0.47 -23.99 -18.56
CA VAL A 152 -0.13 -25.27 -18.15
C VAL A 152 -1.39 -25.55 -18.96
N SER A 153 -2.20 -24.54 -19.27
CA SER A 153 -3.38 -24.68 -20.13
C SER A 153 -3.00 -25.11 -21.54
N ALA A 154 -1.96 -24.52 -22.13
CA ALA A 154 -1.45 -24.92 -23.43
C ALA A 154 -0.92 -26.36 -23.40
N ALA A 155 -0.05 -26.69 -22.42
CA ALA A 155 0.50 -28.03 -22.26
C ALA A 155 -0.59 -29.09 -22.06
N THR A 156 -1.63 -28.78 -21.28
CA THR A 156 -2.76 -29.69 -21.05
C THR A 156 -3.53 -29.96 -22.34
N LYS A 157 -3.73 -28.95 -23.19
CA LYS A 157 -4.38 -29.12 -24.50
C LYS A 157 -3.55 -29.99 -25.44
N GLU A 158 -2.24 -29.75 -25.50
CA GLU A 158 -1.34 -30.57 -26.32
C GLU A 158 -1.29 -32.02 -25.82
N LEU A 159 -1.29 -32.25 -24.50
CA LEU A 159 -1.36 -33.60 -23.92
C LEU A 159 -2.66 -34.31 -24.26
N LEU A 160 -3.81 -33.62 -24.19
CA LEU A 160 -5.10 -34.18 -24.60
C LEU A 160 -5.10 -34.52 -26.09
N TRP A 161 -4.61 -33.61 -26.94
CA TRP A 161 -4.49 -33.86 -28.38
C TRP A 161 -3.57 -35.05 -28.70
N LEU A 162 -2.44 -35.16 -28.01
CA LEU A 162 -1.53 -36.30 -28.13
C LEU A 162 -2.20 -37.59 -27.68
N SER A 163 -2.95 -37.56 -26.58
CA SER A 163 -3.71 -38.72 -26.09
C SER A 163 -4.75 -39.17 -27.11
N GLU A 164 -5.49 -38.25 -27.73
CA GLU A 164 -6.48 -38.56 -28.77
C GLU A 164 -5.82 -39.19 -30.01
N ARG A 165 -4.69 -38.61 -30.47
CA ARG A 165 -3.89 -39.16 -31.57
C ARG A 165 -3.31 -40.54 -31.25
N GLU A 166 -2.83 -40.74 -30.02
CA GLU A 166 -2.29 -42.02 -29.57
C GLU A 166 -3.38 -43.10 -29.57
N GLU A 167 -4.58 -42.79 -29.05
CA GLU A 167 -5.71 -43.70 -29.08
C GLU A 167 -6.09 -44.12 -30.51
N GLU A 168 -6.05 -43.21 -31.49
CA GLU A 168 -6.25 -43.54 -32.91
C GLU A 168 -5.21 -44.54 -33.45
N GLU A 169 -3.95 -44.41 -33.05
CA GLU A 169 -2.86 -45.30 -33.47
C GLU A 169 -2.91 -46.67 -32.80
N VAL A 170 -3.23 -46.70 -31.50
CA VAL A 170 -3.37 -47.92 -30.71
C VAL A 170 -4.59 -48.73 -31.15
N ALA A 171 -5.69 -48.06 -31.49
CA ALA A 171 -6.91 -48.70 -31.98
C ALA A 171 -6.81 -49.20 -33.43
N PHE A 172 -5.78 -48.78 -34.17
CA PHE A 172 -5.61 -49.18 -35.57
C PHE A 172 -5.22 -50.65 -35.70
N ASP A 173 -5.93 -51.38 -36.59
CA ASP A 173 -5.58 -52.76 -36.90
C ASP A 173 -4.33 -52.81 -37.80
N TRP A 174 -3.20 -53.24 -37.22
CA TRP A 174 -1.93 -53.41 -37.93
C TRP A 174 -1.81 -54.75 -38.68
N SER A 175 -2.89 -55.55 -38.75
CA SER A 175 -2.87 -56.83 -39.44
C SER A 175 -2.82 -56.69 -40.97
N HIS A 176 -2.21 -57.66 -41.65
CA HIS A 176 -2.16 -57.70 -43.13
C HIS A 176 -3.54 -57.78 -43.81
N HIS A 177 -4.61 -58.08 -43.05
CA HIS A 177 -5.97 -58.17 -43.58
C HIS A 177 -6.66 -56.81 -43.63
N ASN A 178 -6.11 -55.78 -42.98
CA ASN A 178 -6.66 -54.43 -43.03
C ASN A 178 -6.28 -53.75 -44.36
N PRO A 179 -7.24 -53.46 -45.26
CA PRO A 179 -6.97 -52.84 -46.55
C PRO A 179 -6.43 -51.40 -46.43
N ALA A 180 -6.62 -50.74 -45.29
CA ALA A 180 -6.07 -49.41 -45.02
C ALA A 180 -4.57 -49.42 -44.67
N MET A 181 -3.96 -50.59 -44.46
CA MET A 181 -2.54 -50.73 -44.10
C MET A 181 -1.58 -50.11 -45.10
N ALA A 182 -1.83 -50.30 -46.40
CA ALA A 182 -0.95 -49.78 -47.45
C ALA A 182 -0.96 -48.24 -47.46
N ALA A 183 -2.15 -47.63 -47.35
CA ALA A 183 -2.32 -46.18 -47.31
C ALA A 183 -1.69 -45.58 -46.04
N LYS A 184 -1.85 -46.22 -44.88
CA LYS A 184 -1.27 -45.73 -43.61
C LYS A 184 0.26 -45.79 -43.62
N LYS A 185 0.85 -46.81 -44.26
CA LYS A 185 2.32 -46.88 -44.43
C LYS A 185 2.87 -45.77 -45.32
N GLU A 186 2.13 -45.41 -46.37
CA GLU A 186 2.49 -44.31 -47.27
C GLU A 186 2.42 -42.95 -46.56
N SER A 187 1.50 -42.75 -45.61
CA SER A 187 1.40 -41.48 -44.87
C SER A 187 2.56 -41.18 -43.90
N TYR A 188 3.40 -42.16 -43.59
CA TYR A 188 4.62 -41.99 -42.77
C TYR A 188 5.92 -42.05 -43.56
N SER A 189 5.84 -42.26 -44.89
CA SER A 189 6.99 -42.31 -45.80
C SER A 189 7.29 -40.93 -46.39
#